data_AF-A0A444MKC1-F1
#
_entry.id   AF-A0A444MKC1-F1
#
_cell.length_a   1.000
_cell.length_b   1.000
_cell.length_c   1.000
_cell.angle_alpha   90.00
_cell.angle_beta   90.00
_cell.angle_gamma   90.00
#
_symmetry.space_group_name_H-M   'P 1'
#
loop_
_entity.id
_entity.type
_entity.pdbx_description
1 polymer ?
#
loop_
_entity_poly.entity_id
_entity_poly.type
_entity_poly.pdbx_seq_one_letter_code
_entity_poly.pdbx_strand_id
1 'polypeptide(L)'
;MKNSFAAQQPVQLISKSPRVAVHKFTNVADLALNNNNTSADYMDPEYNITINKAYGDFDYSFSVYVDKEGKMYYGEPLTAFPEGTYRDNYILKSTAVMNSYIKQYLCNIPGETLGMKHASLISLHVKGVAGAGNSLALR
;
A
#
# COMPACT_ATOMS: atom_id res chain seq x y z
N MET A 1 -8.88 1.28 19.53
CA MET A 1 -7.54 1.67 19.06
C MET A 1 -6.92 0.49 18.34
N LYS A 2 -6.46 0.66 17.10
CA LYS A 2 -5.66 -0.35 16.39
C LYS A 2 -4.19 -0.02 16.67
N ASN A 3 -3.57 -0.75 17.59
CA ASN A 3 -2.15 -0.60 17.89
C ASN A 3 -1.36 -1.33 16.78
N SER A 4 -0.39 -0.66 16.18
CA SER A 4 0.55 -1.24 15.21
C SER A 4 1.96 -1.21 15.78
N PHE A 5 2.77 -2.20 15.39
CA PHE A 5 4.17 -2.32 15.79
C PHE A 5 5.05 -2.36 14.55
N ALA A 6 6.19 -1.68 14.62
CA ALA A 6 7.28 -1.86 13.67
C ALA A 6 7.79 -3.29 13.78
N ALA A 7 7.89 -3.98 12.64
CA ALA A 7 8.29 -5.38 12.59
C ALA A 7 9.73 -5.48 12.10
N GLN A 8 10.56 -6.33 12.72
CA GLN A 8 11.88 -6.63 12.16
C GLN A 8 11.77 -7.25 10.77
N GLN A 9 10.76 -8.11 10.56
CA GLN A 9 10.35 -8.60 9.27
C GLN A 9 9.07 -7.86 8.87
N PRO A 10 9.14 -6.84 8.01
CA PRO A 10 7.97 -6.06 7.62
C PRO A 10 6.98 -6.92 6.83
N VAL A 11 5.72 -6.46 6.78
CA VAL A 11 4.64 -7.10 6.02
C VAL A 11 5.13 -7.40 4.60
N GLN A 12 4.96 -8.62 4.11
CA GLN A 12 5.32 -8.94 2.73
C GLN A 12 4.07 -8.94 1.86
N LEU A 13 4.14 -8.22 0.74
CA LEU A 13 3.08 -8.14 -0.25
C LEU A 13 3.50 -8.90 -1.50
N ILE A 14 2.88 -10.07 -1.71
CA ILE A 14 3.21 -10.97 -2.82
C ILE A 14 2.07 -10.94 -3.83
N SER A 15 2.38 -10.60 -5.07
CA SER A 15 1.38 -10.64 -6.13
C SER A 15 1.01 -12.06 -6.52
N LYS A 16 -0.30 -12.33 -6.59
CA LYS A 16 -0.89 -13.59 -7.08
C LYS A 16 -1.31 -13.48 -8.55
N SER A 17 -1.06 -12.35 -9.22
CA SER A 17 -1.56 -12.06 -10.56
C SER A 17 -0.53 -11.30 -11.39
N PRO A 18 -0.31 -11.66 -12.66
CA PRO A 18 0.56 -10.89 -13.55
C PRO A 18 0.04 -9.47 -13.82
N ARG A 19 -1.21 -9.17 -13.45
CA ARG A 19 -1.80 -7.83 -13.59
C ARG A 19 -1.32 -6.87 -12.50
N VAL A 20 -0.75 -7.36 -11.40
CA VAL A 20 -0.33 -6.53 -10.27
C VAL A 20 1.17 -6.68 -10.05
N ALA A 21 1.89 -5.57 -10.13
CA ALA A 21 3.29 -5.48 -9.75
C ALA A 21 3.39 -4.79 -8.38
N VAL A 22 4.27 -5.29 -7.52
CA VAL A 22 4.52 -4.74 -6.19
C VAL A 22 6.01 -4.52 -6.03
N HIS A 23 6.39 -3.31 -5.65
CA HIS A 23 7.77 -2.92 -5.37
C HIS A 23 7.81 -2.33 -3.96
N LYS A 24 8.55 -2.97 -3.05
CA LYS A 24 8.83 -2.40 -1.75
C LYS A 24 9.84 -1.26 -1.94
N PHE A 25 9.57 -0.08 -1.36
CA PHE A 25 10.57 0.97 -1.28
C PHE A 25 11.66 0.54 -0.29
N THR A 26 12.91 0.70 -0.69
CA THR A 26 14.08 0.42 0.15
C THR A 26 14.98 1.63 0.12
N ASN A 27 15.29 2.17 1.29
CA ASN A 27 16.31 3.21 1.40
C ASN A 27 17.65 2.58 1.05
N VAL A 28 18.25 3.05 -0.04
CA VAL A 28 19.63 2.69 -0.37
C VAL A 28 20.53 3.44 0.60
N ALA A 29 21.29 2.70 1.41
CA ALA A 29 22.31 3.29 2.26
C ALA A 29 23.33 4.01 1.37
N ASP A 30 23.37 5.33 1.46
CA ASP A 30 24.36 6.14 0.75
C ASP A 30 25.53 6.39 1.68
N LEU A 31 26.59 5.61 1.47
CA LEU A 31 27.86 5.73 2.20
C LEU A 31 28.54 7.08 1.98
N ALA A 32 28.30 7.76 0.86
CA ALA A 32 28.84 9.09 0.57
C ALA A 32 28.10 10.20 1.33
N LEU A 33 26.81 9.99 1.64
CA LEU A 33 26.00 10.92 2.43
C LEU A 33 25.93 10.57 3.93
N ASN A 34 26.66 9.54 4.37
CA ASN A 34 26.57 8.99 5.74
C ASN A 34 25.11 8.68 6.14
N ASN A 35 24.28 8.30 5.16
CA ASN A 35 22.88 7.98 5.38
C ASN A 35 22.74 6.48 5.63
N ASN A 36 22.93 6.09 6.89
CA ASN A 36 22.75 4.72 7.37
C ASN A 36 21.31 4.44 7.83
N ASN A 37 20.34 5.28 7.45
CA ASN A 37 18.98 5.22 7.99
C ASN A 37 18.10 4.18 7.26
N THR A 38 18.62 2.95 7.11
CA THR A 38 17.85 1.79 6.64
C THR A 38 16.76 1.37 7.62
N SER A 39 16.74 1.97 8.82
CA SER A 39 15.73 1.70 9.84
C SER A 39 14.30 2.08 9.42
N ALA A 40 14.18 3.08 8.54
CA ALA A 40 12.90 3.49 7.98
C ALA A 40 12.21 2.34 7.22
N ASP A 41 12.98 1.43 6.59
CA ASP A 41 12.45 0.34 5.75
C ASP A 41 11.65 -0.72 6.54
N TYR A 42 11.82 -0.74 7.87
CA TYR A 42 11.09 -1.64 8.77
C TYR A 42 10.18 -0.90 9.75
N MET A 43 10.46 0.38 10.05
CA MET A 43 9.58 1.22 10.89
C MET A 43 8.31 1.63 10.16
N ASP A 44 8.45 2.10 8.91
CA ASP A 44 7.34 2.57 8.08
C ASP A 44 7.42 1.95 6.67
N PRO A 45 7.12 0.64 6.51
CA PRO A 45 7.27 -0.03 5.24
C PRO A 45 6.36 0.57 4.15
N GLU A 46 6.97 0.95 3.03
CA GLU A 46 6.29 1.57 1.89
C GLU A 46 6.30 0.66 0.66
N TYR A 47 5.18 0.63 -0.08
CA TYR A 47 5.01 -0.19 -1.26
C TYR A 47 4.40 0.61 -2.42
N ASN A 48 5.07 0.52 -3.57
CA ASN A 48 4.55 0.94 -4.86
C ASN A 48 3.85 -0.23 -5.55
N ILE A 49 2.58 -0.06 -5.89
CA ILE A 49 1.72 -1.08 -6.49
C ILE A 49 1.21 -0.55 -7.84
N THR A 50 1.45 -1.30 -8.91
CA THR A 50 0.89 -1.01 -10.23
C THR A 50 -0.15 -2.06 -10.59
N ILE A 51 -1.36 -1.62 -10.92
CA ILE A 51 -2.49 -2.46 -11.33
C ILE A 51 -2.76 -2.23 -12.82
N ASN A 52 -2.40 -3.21 -13.64
CA ASN A 52 -2.66 -3.21 -15.07
C ASN A 52 -4.07 -3.66 -15.39
N LYS A 53 -4.69 -3.03 -16.40
CA LYS A 53 -6.08 -3.27 -16.80
C LYS A 53 -7.04 -3.01 -15.62
N ALA A 54 -6.85 -1.90 -14.93
CA ALA A 54 -7.78 -1.39 -13.92
C ALA A 54 -9.06 -0.83 -14.59
N TYR A 55 -10.08 -0.52 -13.79
CA TYR A 55 -11.34 0.05 -14.29
C TYR A 55 -11.14 1.42 -14.94
N GLY A 56 -10.17 2.19 -14.46
CA GLY A 56 -9.77 3.49 -14.96
C GLY A 56 -8.38 3.85 -14.46
N ASP A 57 -7.87 4.98 -14.90
CA ASP A 57 -6.61 5.53 -14.41
C ASP A 57 -6.83 6.17 -13.04
N PHE A 58 -5.96 5.84 -12.09
CA PHE A 58 -5.99 6.44 -10.76
C PHE A 58 -4.62 6.36 -10.09
N ASP A 59 -4.43 7.22 -9.09
CA ASP A 59 -3.26 7.26 -8.23
C ASP A 59 -3.73 7.54 -6.79
N TYR A 60 -3.52 6.56 -5.90
CA TYR A 60 -3.94 6.63 -4.51
C TYR A 60 -2.79 6.28 -3.58
N SER A 61 -2.57 7.11 -2.57
CA SER A 61 -1.58 6.94 -1.51
C SER A 61 -2.29 6.93 -0.16
N PHE A 62 -2.22 5.82 0.57
CA PHE A 62 -2.90 5.66 1.85
C PHE A 62 -2.19 4.63 2.75
N SER A 63 -2.41 4.76 4.07
CA SER A 63 -1.91 3.81 5.05
C SER A 63 -2.87 2.64 5.23
N VAL A 64 -2.31 1.48 5.56
CA VAL A 64 -3.06 0.23 5.78
C VAL A 64 -2.56 -0.46 7.04
N TYR A 65 -3.50 -0.81 7.91
CA TYR A 65 -3.24 -1.71 9.03
C TYR A 65 -3.37 -3.15 8.54
N VAL A 66 -2.31 -3.93 8.70
CA VAL A 66 -2.32 -5.38 8.47
C VAL A 66 -2.28 -6.06 9.83
N ASP A 67 -3.30 -6.82 10.18
CA ASP A 67 -3.31 -7.53 11.46
C ASP A 67 -2.46 -8.82 11.44
N LYS A 68 -2.37 -9.47 12.60
CA LYS A 68 -1.61 -10.72 12.79
C LYS A 68 -2.10 -11.89 11.91
N GLU A 69 -3.32 -11.80 11.36
CA GLU A 69 -3.91 -12.79 10.46
C GLU A 69 -3.70 -12.42 8.99
N GLY A 70 -3.12 -11.25 8.71
CA GLY A 70 -2.85 -10.73 7.36
C GLY A 70 -4.00 -9.94 6.77
N LYS A 71 -5.04 -9.65 7.58
CA LYS A 71 -6.22 -8.92 7.12
C LYS A 71 -5.93 -7.41 7.12
N MET A 72 -6.26 -6.79 6.00
CA MET A 72 -6.03 -5.38 5.75
C MET A 72 -7.23 -4.52 6.14
N TYR A 73 -6.94 -3.39 6.78
CA TYR A 73 -7.90 -2.34 7.10
C TYR A 73 -7.35 -0.99 6.67
N TYR A 74 -8.20 -0.20 6.03
CA TYR A 74 -7.87 1.16 5.63
C TYR A 74 -7.50 1.99 6.87
N GLY A 75 -6.40 2.75 6.79
CA GLY A 75 -6.00 3.73 7.78
C GLY A 75 -6.46 5.11 7.35
N GLU A 76 -5.58 5.88 6.73
CA GLU A 76 -5.85 7.24 6.28
C GLU A 76 -5.15 7.57 4.94
N PRO A 77 -5.64 8.58 4.20
CA PRO A 77 -4.90 9.10 3.05
C PRO A 77 -3.52 9.65 3.46
N LEU A 78 -2.51 9.44 2.61
CA LEU A 78 -1.16 9.99 2.77
C LEU A 78 -0.96 11.25 1.91
N THR A 79 -2.05 11.97 1.63
CA THR A 79 -2.02 13.20 0.83
C THR A 79 -2.88 14.27 1.49
N ALA A 80 -2.50 15.53 1.27
CA ALA A 80 -3.23 16.68 1.79
C ALA A 80 -4.43 17.00 0.89
N PHE A 81 -5.54 17.40 1.50
CA PHE A 81 -6.75 17.82 0.77
C PHE A 81 -7.08 19.26 1.11
N PRO A 82 -7.56 20.05 0.14
CA PRO A 82 -8.28 21.28 0.44
C PRO A 82 -9.57 20.95 1.20
N GLU A 83 -10.14 21.94 1.89
CA GLU A 83 -11.42 21.76 2.58
C GLU A 83 -12.54 21.31 1.63
N GLY A 84 -13.50 20.55 2.16
CA GLY A 84 -14.65 20.01 1.42
C GLY A 84 -14.61 18.50 1.23
N THR A 85 -15.39 18.00 0.26
CA THR A 85 -15.69 16.56 0.10
C THR A 85 -14.63 15.76 -0.66
N TYR A 86 -13.55 16.41 -1.11
CA TYR A 86 -12.46 15.74 -1.82
C TYR A 86 -11.85 14.60 -1.02
N ARG A 87 -11.67 14.81 0.29
CA ARG A 87 -11.12 13.81 1.20
C ARG A 87 -12.02 12.58 1.32
N ASP A 88 -13.32 12.77 1.48
CA ASP A 88 -14.27 11.66 1.66
C ASP A 88 -14.41 10.83 0.38
N ASN A 89 -14.49 11.49 -0.78
CA ASN A 89 -14.49 10.82 -2.07
C ASN A 89 -13.20 10.06 -2.34
N TYR A 90 -12.06 10.62 -1.91
CA TYR A 90 -10.77 9.92 -2.00
C TYR A 90 -10.77 8.66 -1.15
N ILE A 91 -11.15 8.76 0.12
CA ILE A 91 -11.22 7.63 1.06
C ILE A 91 -12.15 6.54 0.53
N LEU A 92 -13.33 6.92 0.03
CA LEU A 92 -14.29 5.99 -0.55
C LEU A 92 -13.68 5.19 -1.71
N LYS A 93 -13.05 5.89 -2.66
CA LYS A 93 -12.47 5.27 -3.86
C LYS A 93 -11.21 4.46 -3.54
N SER A 94 -10.30 4.98 -2.72
CA SER A 94 -9.08 4.26 -2.31
C SER A 94 -9.40 3.02 -1.47
N THR A 95 -10.42 3.10 -0.59
CA THR A 95 -10.94 1.93 0.15
C THR A 95 -11.53 0.89 -0.80
N ALA A 96 -12.26 1.31 -1.83
CA ALA A 96 -12.77 0.41 -2.85
C ALA A 96 -11.65 -0.28 -3.63
N VAL A 97 -10.58 0.45 -3.99
CA VAL A 97 -9.37 -0.12 -4.63
C VAL A 97 -8.70 -1.15 -3.72
N MET A 98 -8.55 -0.87 -2.43
CA MET A 98 -7.98 -1.82 -1.47
C MET A 98 -8.84 -3.10 -1.38
N ASN A 99 -10.15 -2.95 -1.25
CA ASN A 99 -11.05 -4.09 -1.06
C ASN A 99 -11.24 -4.93 -2.32
N SER A 100 -11.17 -4.32 -3.51
CA SER A 100 -11.32 -5.02 -4.80
C SER A 100 -9.98 -5.56 -5.29
N TYR A 101 -9.01 -4.71 -5.62
CA TYR A 101 -7.78 -5.16 -6.25
C TYR A 101 -6.79 -5.74 -5.25
N ILE A 102 -6.48 -5.01 -4.18
CA ILE A 102 -5.33 -5.35 -3.32
C ILE A 102 -5.62 -6.66 -2.57
N LYS A 103 -6.76 -6.76 -1.87
CA LYS A 103 -7.15 -7.98 -1.15
C LYS A 103 -7.35 -9.17 -2.09
N GLN A 104 -7.83 -8.95 -3.32
CA GLN A 104 -8.03 -10.04 -4.28
C GLN A 104 -6.70 -10.55 -4.85
N TYR A 105 -5.81 -9.64 -5.27
CA TYR A 105 -4.62 -10.00 -6.05
C TYR A 105 -3.35 -10.13 -5.23
N LEU A 106 -3.30 -9.66 -3.97
CA LEU A 106 -2.12 -9.83 -3.12
C LEU A 106 -2.34 -10.91 -2.06
N CYS A 107 -1.25 -11.61 -1.74
CA CYS A 107 -1.10 -12.39 -0.53
C CYS A 107 -0.28 -11.56 0.45
N ASN A 108 -0.74 -11.47 1.70
CA ASN A 108 -0.08 -10.67 2.73
C ASN A 108 0.49 -11.60 3.78
N ILE A 109 1.80 -11.52 3.99
CA ILE A 109 2.43 -12.13 5.16
C ILE A 109 2.52 -11.03 6.23
N PRO A 110 1.92 -11.21 7.42
CA PRO A 110 1.95 -10.23 8.49
C PRO A 110 3.37 -9.84 8.90
N GLY A 111 3.50 -8.65 9.50
CA GLY A 111 4.75 -8.25 10.14
C GLY A 111 5.09 -9.19 11.30
N GLU A 112 6.37 -9.51 11.44
CA GLU A 112 6.87 -10.47 12.41
C GLU A 112 8.12 -9.96 13.11
N THR A 113 8.19 -10.21 14.41
CA THR A 113 9.37 -9.95 15.24
C THR A 113 9.62 -11.17 16.11
N LEU A 114 10.83 -11.75 16.04
CA LEU A 114 11.21 -12.95 16.82
C LEU A 114 10.20 -14.12 16.69
N GLY A 115 9.66 -14.39 15.50
CA GLY A 115 8.66 -15.47 15.31
C GLY A 115 7.22 -15.08 15.63
N MET A 116 6.99 -13.89 16.20
CA MET A 116 5.68 -13.43 16.63
C MET A 116 5.06 -12.48 15.61
N LYS A 117 3.97 -12.92 14.97
CA LYS A 117 3.18 -12.08 14.07
C LYS A 117 2.41 -11.03 14.86
N HIS A 118 2.44 -9.80 14.38
CA HIS A 118 1.73 -8.70 15.00
C HIS A 118 1.10 -7.78 13.96
N ALA A 119 0.24 -6.88 14.44
CA ALA A 119 -0.31 -5.85 13.59
C ALA A 119 0.79 -4.84 13.20
N SER A 120 0.80 -4.41 11.96
CA SER A 120 1.73 -3.42 11.43
C SER A 120 1.01 -2.41 10.55
N LEU A 121 1.54 -1.19 10.53
CA LEU A 121 1.10 -0.13 9.64
C LEU A 121 2.05 -0.10 8.44
N ILE A 122 1.48 0.02 7.24
CA ILE A 122 2.25 0.15 5.99
C ILE A 122 1.68 1.28 5.14
N SER A 123 2.52 1.85 4.28
CA SER A 123 2.14 2.86 3.29
C SER A 123 2.03 2.23 1.92
N LEU A 124 0.90 2.46 1.24
CA LEU A 124 0.67 1.98 -0.12
C LEU A 124 0.52 3.16 -1.08
N HIS A 125 1.27 3.11 -2.18
CA HIS A 125 1.15 4.00 -3.34
C HIS A 125 0.68 3.16 -4.52
N VAL A 126 -0.56 3.39 -4.95
CA VAL A 126 -1.30 2.48 -5.84
C VAL A 126 -1.68 3.21 -7.12
N LYS A 127 -1.07 2.79 -8.21
CA LYS A 127 -1.35 3.29 -9.55
C LYS A 127 -2.20 2.28 -10.34
N GLY A 128 -3.34 2.74 -10.82
CA GLY A 128 -4.18 2.02 -11.77
C GLY A 128 -3.92 2.49 -13.20
N VAL A 129 -3.76 1.55 -14.13
CA VAL A 129 -3.70 1.82 -15.56
C VAL A 129 -4.91 1.18 -16.23
N ALA A 130 -5.75 2.00 -16.85
CA ALA A 130 -6.96 1.56 -17.52
C ALA A 130 -6.66 0.50 -18.59
N GLY A 131 -7.52 -0.50 -18.71
CA GLY A 131 -7.45 -1.42 -19.84
C GLY A 131 -7.76 -0.69 -21.15
N ALA A 132 -7.11 -1.08 -22.25
CA ALA A 132 -7.30 -0.48 -23.57
C ALA A 132 -8.77 -0.46 -24.09
N GLY A 133 -9.68 -1.19 -23.46
CA GLY A 133 -11.13 -1.16 -23.75
C GLY A 133 -11.95 -0.14 -22.95
N ASN A 134 -11.39 0.48 -21.91
CA ASN A 134 -12.13 1.37 -20.99
C ASN A 134 -11.88 2.86 -21.24
N SER A 135 -10.91 3.25 -22.07
CA SER A 135 -10.58 4.67 -22.30
C SER A 135 -11.55 5.39 -23.27
N LEU A 136 -12.49 4.67 -23.88
CA LEU A 136 -13.44 5.20 -24.86
C LEU A 136 -14.81 5.56 -24.27
N ALA A 137 -15.09 5.25 -22.99
CA ALA A 137 -16.41 5.44 -22.38
C ALA A 137 -16.55 6.70 -21.52
N LEU A 138 -15.54 7.58 -21.49
CA LEU A 138 -15.54 8.82 -20.67
C LEU A 138 -15.24 10.08 -21.49
N ARG A 139 -15.61 10.11 -22.77
CA ARG A 139 -15.65 11.33 -23.58
C ARG A 139 -17.08 11.70 -23.90
#